data_AF-A0A962MH06-F1
#
_entry.id   AF-A0A962MH06-F1
#
_cell.length_a   1.000
_cell.length_b   1.000
_cell.length_c   1.000
_cell.angle_alpha   90.00
_cell.angle_beta   90.00
_cell.angle_gamma   90.00
#
_symmetry.space_group_name_H-M   'P 1'
#
loop_
_entity.id
_entity.type
_entity.pdbx_description
1 polymer ?
#
loop_
_entity_poly.entity_id
_entity_poly.type
_entity_poly.pdbx_seq_one_letter_code
_entity_poly.pdbx_strand_id
1 'polypeptide(L)'
;QAIFSYRVVHIARRLAADSALLARFCAQADTNSVKQIIELKDNPLLVDGASWLRLVQHTLPRGFFPNCRERPPAAQIYAALQPLFNDISDPELAQRVGQTMLHAELDSDAIRAVIGHCLSLCQQSGKNPRSYYWNNLLATVQDRALLRELLELDNDALRDGVLSRYRDLLGRDASWEELYDFAARHPDAIQRVSPGQIDVPLWRILWQSDVSQCRDWARAQLCNKLARLREKDGPAEPLIALFKEMAATDLNGLLSYLRERFINGWADFRAYSTTLLWQQHLPELDPLLLELLADKDGNACDASELALAREIITARPDYIGNLKPGQLSSLLPGFDQTLVVQTAPMLLAVLSKSTAQILREALVELFSRCEVGLLEQLGWLDNKTKNVRQACLEILLRHPDPAAREPLRRLCQAKGLDQTGRDRILDHLEAHGEDVSELDLMSADVLAAALTQAQALKRVSKAVEGVYSDALAQRMPSLEPIILRWLLQQLATAPDGTIPRSVKRVWGSCPALERVSLLDALLQHWLAQDGNPKLNWLLRLLPLGGDDRLVGPLQDAVKAWYKKRKPRAVQAVKALASIDTTFALSQVQA
;
A
#
# COMPACT_ATOMS: atom_id res chain seq x y z
N GLN A 1 49.24 -17.69 -23.57
CA GLN A 1 48.58 -18.41 -22.46
C GLN A 1 48.99 -19.88 -22.36
N ALA A 2 48.89 -20.72 -23.40
CA ALA A 2 49.23 -22.15 -23.31
C ALA A 2 50.68 -22.47 -22.84
N ILE A 3 51.69 -21.70 -23.30
CA ILE A 3 53.10 -21.87 -22.88
C ILE A 3 53.32 -21.43 -21.42
N PHE A 4 52.58 -20.42 -20.97
CA PHE A 4 52.61 -19.94 -19.59
C PHE A 4 52.01 -20.99 -18.65
N SER A 5 50.86 -21.58 -19.02
CA SER A 5 50.23 -22.68 -18.28
C SER A 5 51.12 -23.92 -18.18
N TYR A 6 51.84 -24.30 -19.25
CA TYR A 6 52.75 -25.46 -19.21
C TYR A 6 53.92 -25.28 -18.24
N ARG A 7 54.54 -24.09 -18.23
CA ARG A 7 55.63 -23.76 -17.29
C ARG A 7 55.15 -23.76 -15.84
N VAL A 8 53.99 -23.17 -15.58
CA VAL A 8 53.43 -23.09 -14.23
C VAL A 8 53.00 -24.48 -13.71
N VAL A 9 52.44 -25.35 -14.56
CA VAL A 9 52.17 -26.77 -14.20
C VAL A 9 53.44 -27.54 -13.91
N HIS A 10 54.50 -27.36 -14.72
CA HIS A 10 55.79 -28.02 -14.47
C HIS A 10 56.43 -27.56 -13.15
N ILE A 11 56.35 -26.25 -12.85
CA ILE A 11 56.77 -25.70 -11.56
C ILE A 11 55.96 -26.34 -10.43
N ALA A 12 54.63 -26.36 -10.51
CA ALA A 12 53.78 -26.97 -9.46
C ALA A 12 54.10 -28.45 -9.22
N ARG A 13 54.38 -29.23 -10.28
CA ARG A 13 54.83 -30.64 -10.14
C ARG A 13 56.17 -30.76 -9.42
N ARG A 14 57.13 -29.87 -9.72
CA ARG A 14 58.43 -29.84 -9.02
C ARG A 14 58.27 -29.43 -7.56
N LEU A 15 57.39 -28.47 -7.26
CA LEU A 15 57.09 -28.06 -5.89
C LEU A 15 56.39 -29.18 -5.10
N ALA A 16 55.53 -29.98 -5.73
CA ALA A 16 54.87 -31.12 -5.09
C ALA A 16 55.85 -32.25 -4.71
N ALA A 17 56.91 -32.42 -5.50
CA ALA A 17 57.93 -33.44 -5.28
C ALA A 17 59.01 -33.05 -4.25
N ASP A 18 59.19 -31.76 -3.96
CA ASP A 18 60.28 -31.25 -3.11
C ASP A 18 59.78 -30.20 -2.11
N SER A 19 59.72 -30.60 -0.84
CA SER A 19 59.24 -29.75 0.26
C SER A 19 60.16 -28.56 0.54
N ALA A 20 61.47 -28.71 0.38
CA ALA A 20 62.40 -27.61 0.57
C ALA A 20 62.27 -26.58 -0.56
N LEU A 21 62.01 -27.03 -1.78
CA LEU A 21 61.73 -26.16 -2.92
C LEU A 21 60.40 -25.42 -2.75
N LEU A 22 59.35 -26.08 -2.27
CA LEU A 22 58.07 -25.45 -1.94
C LEU A 22 58.22 -24.37 -0.87
N ALA A 23 58.92 -24.66 0.23
CA ALA A 23 59.18 -23.70 1.30
C ALA A 23 59.94 -22.46 0.77
N ARG A 24 61.00 -22.66 -0.01
CA ARG A 24 61.77 -21.59 -0.63
C ARG A 24 60.94 -20.77 -1.61
N PHE A 25 60.13 -21.44 -2.44
CA PHE A 25 59.23 -20.78 -3.38
C PHE A 25 58.23 -19.90 -2.64
N CYS A 26 57.54 -20.44 -1.64
CA CYS A 26 56.56 -19.68 -0.86
C CYS A 26 57.18 -18.55 -0.03
N ALA A 27 58.45 -18.66 0.36
CA ALA A 27 59.17 -17.57 1.04
C ALA A 27 59.60 -16.43 0.09
N GLN A 28 59.93 -16.74 -1.17
CA GLN A 28 60.55 -15.79 -2.11
C GLN A 28 59.58 -15.23 -3.17
N ALA A 29 58.53 -15.98 -3.53
CA ALA A 29 57.59 -15.59 -4.57
C ALA A 29 56.69 -14.43 -4.11
N ASP A 30 56.26 -13.58 -5.03
CA ASP A 30 55.23 -12.58 -4.75
C ASP A 30 53.85 -13.24 -4.58
N THR A 31 52.91 -12.49 -4.02
CA THR A 31 51.55 -12.94 -3.69
C THR A 31 50.77 -13.41 -4.92
N ASN A 32 50.97 -12.79 -6.09
CA ASN A 32 50.31 -13.21 -7.33
C ASN A 32 50.89 -14.51 -7.87
N SER A 33 52.20 -14.70 -7.75
CA SER A 33 52.88 -15.94 -8.16
C SER A 33 52.39 -17.16 -7.32
N VAL A 34 52.20 -16.98 -6.01
CA VAL A 34 51.61 -18.02 -5.14
C VAL A 34 50.16 -18.28 -5.52
N LYS A 35 49.37 -17.23 -5.74
CA LYS A 35 47.96 -17.34 -6.15
C LYS A 35 47.80 -18.10 -7.48
N GLN A 36 48.62 -17.78 -8.47
CA GLN A 36 48.59 -18.43 -9.78
C GLN A 36 48.87 -19.93 -9.70
N ILE A 37 49.74 -20.36 -8.77
CA ILE A 37 49.99 -21.78 -8.54
C ILE A 37 48.80 -22.43 -7.84
N ILE A 38 48.23 -21.81 -6.82
CA ILE A 38 47.05 -22.32 -6.11
C ILE A 38 45.86 -22.51 -7.06
N GLU A 39 45.61 -21.54 -7.94
CA GLU A 39 44.47 -21.52 -8.86
C GLU A 39 44.67 -22.39 -10.13
N LEU A 40 45.79 -23.11 -10.24
CA LEU A 40 46.01 -24.05 -11.33
C LEU A 40 44.92 -25.12 -11.40
N LYS A 41 44.31 -25.24 -12.58
CA LYS A 41 43.49 -26.40 -12.92
C LYS A 41 44.37 -27.66 -12.87
N ASP A 42 43.93 -28.67 -12.12
CA ASP A 42 44.67 -29.93 -11.88
C ASP A 42 46.01 -29.73 -11.16
N ASN A 43 46.05 -28.81 -10.19
CA ASN A 43 47.23 -28.58 -9.35
C ASN A 43 47.67 -29.87 -8.62
N PRO A 44 48.89 -30.39 -8.87
CA PRO A 44 49.39 -31.61 -8.23
C PRO A 44 49.53 -31.48 -6.70
N LEU A 45 49.63 -30.25 -6.17
CA LEU A 45 49.70 -29.98 -4.73
C LEU A 45 48.33 -30.13 -4.03
N LEU A 46 47.24 -30.23 -4.79
CA LEU A 46 45.86 -30.31 -4.28
C LEU A 46 45.23 -31.69 -4.49
N VAL A 47 46.05 -32.67 -4.92
CA VAL A 47 45.60 -34.03 -5.22
C VAL A 47 45.50 -34.86 -3.94
N ASP A 48 46.57 -34.90 -3.15
CA ASP A 48 46.65 -35.67 -1.91
C ASP A 48 46.76 -34.77 -0.67
N GLY A 49 46.28 -35.27 0.47
CA GLY A 49 46.23 -34.52 1.72
C GLY A 49 47.62 -34.09 2.25
N ALA A 50 48.66 -34.89 2.06
CA ALA A 50 50.00 -34.57 2.56
C ALA A 50 50.66 -33.42 1.77
N SER A 51 50.53 -33.42 0.45
CA SER A 51 50.97 -32.31 -0.40
C SER A 51 50.18 -31.04 -0.13
N TRP A 52 48.87 -31.18 0.13
CA TRP A 52 48.03 -30.06 0.50
C TRP A 52 48.42 -29.45 1.85
N LEU A 53 48.66 -30.26 2.89
CA LEU A 53 49.11 -29.78 4.20
C LEU A 53 50.41 -28.97 4.10
N ARG A 54 51.39 -29.48 3.35
CA ARG A 54 52.65 -28.78 3.09
C ARG A 54 52.43 -27.44 2.39
N LEU A 55 51.54 -27.41 1.40
CA LEU A 55 51.19 -26.15 0.72
C LEU A 55 50.54 -25.16 1.69
N VAL A 56 49.54 -25.61 2.46
CA VAL A 56 48.81 -24.77 3.42
C VAL A 56 49.75 -24.18 4.47
N GLN A 57 50.67 -24.96 5.05
CA GLN A 57 51.63 -24.47 6.04
C GLN A 57 52.46 -23.27 5.54
N HIS A 58 52.73 -23.20 4.24
CA HIS A 58 53.52 -22.12 3.65
C HIS A 58 52.69 -20.99 3.04
N THR A 59 51.45 -21.25 2.62
CA THR A 59 50.61 -20.25 1.94
C THR A 59 49.61 -19.57 2.87
N LEU A 60 49.21 -20.26 3.95
CA LEU A 60 48.23 -19.76 4.90
C LEU A 60 48.69 -18.49 5.64
N PRO A 61 49.96 -18.34 6.09
CA PRO A 61 50.47 -17.09 6.65
C PRO A 61 50.37 -15.89 5.71
N ARG A 62 50.26 -16.15 4.40
CA ARG A 62 50.12 -15.15 3.35
C ARG A 62 48.66 -14.88 2.96
N GLY A 63 47.72 -15.45 3.72
CA GLY A 63 46.28 -15.28 3.51
C GLY A 63 45.68 -16.18 2.43
N PHE A 64 46.39 -17.21 1.99
CA PHE A 64 45.91 -18.11 0.93
C PHE A 64 45.50 -19.48 1.45
N PHE A 65 44.28 -19.88 1.10
CA PHE A 65 43.72 -21.18 1.46
C PHE A 65 43.26 -21.96 0.21
N PRO A 66 44.06 -22.92 -0.28
CA PRO A 66 43.70 -23.72 -1.43
C PRO A 66 42.67 -24.81 -1.08
N ASN A 67 41.71 -25.08 -1.96
CA ASN A 67 40.81 -26.23 -1.80
C ASN A 67 41.53 -27.54 -2.18
N CYS A 68 41.46 -28.57 -1.34
CA CYS A 68 41.99 -29.91 -1.63
C CYS A 68 40.93 -30.80 -2.29
N ARG A 69 41.33 -31.72 -3.17
CA ARG A 69 40.46 -32.79 -3.68
C ARG A 69 40.27 -33.92 -2.65
N GLU A 70 41.33 -34.30 -1.95
CA GLU A 70 41.32 -35.32 -0.91
C GLU A 70 41.77 -34.71 0.42
N ARG A 71 40.80 -34.29 1.24
CA ARG A 71 41.11 -33.62 2.51
C ARG A 71 41.78 -34.61 3.49
N PRO A 72 42.89 -34.22 4.14
CA PRO A 72 43.47 -35.02 5.20
C PRO A 72 42.51 -35.19 6.40
N PRO A 73 42.70 -36.24 7.23
CA PRO A 73 41.97 -36.40 8.47
C PRO A 73 42.12 -35.21 9.43
N ALA A 74 41.06 -34.97 10.20
CA ALA A 74 40.94 -34.01 11.31
C ALA A 74 42.24 -33.69 12.05
N ALA A 75 42.73 -34.73 12.72
CA ALA A 75 43.86 -34.69 13.63
C ALA A 75 45.18 -34.35 12.90
N GLN A 76 45.31 -34.73 11.62
CA GLN A 76 46.50 -34.40 10.84
C GLN A 76 46.52 -32.92 10.46
N ILE A 77 45.37 -32.34 10.10
CA ILE A 77 45.25 -30.90 9.85
C ILE A 77 45.57 -30.11 11.11
N TYR A 78 44.97 -30.51 12.24
CA TYR A 78 45.21 -29.85 13.53
C TYR A 78 46.68 -29.92 13.94
N ALA A 79 47.27 -31.12 13.99
CA ALA A 79 48.66 -31.30 14.41
C ALA A 79 49.65 -30.55 13.51
N ALA A 80 49.37 -30.48 12.20
CA ALA A 80 50.23 -29.78 11.24
C ALA A 80 50.14 -28.24 11.36
N LEU A 81 48.98 -27.70 11.73
CA LEU A 81 48.74 -26.26 11.80
C LEU A 81 48.87 -25.69 13.22
N GLN A 82 48.78 -26.50 14.26
CA GLN A 82 48.84 -26.06 15.65
C GLN A 82 50.14 -25.30 16.00
N PRO A 83 51.35 -25.74 15.59
CA PRO A 83 52.57 -24.98 15.84
C PRO A 83 52.53 -23.61 15.16
N LEU A 84 52.10 -23.57 13.90
CA LEU A 84 51.94 -22.33 13.15
C LEU A 84 50.93 -21.42 13.82
N PHE A 85 49.81 -21.97 14.26
CA PHE A 85 48.73 -21.22 14.90
C PHE A 85 49.19 -20.54 16.19
N ASN A 86 49.94 -21.26 17.04
CA ASN A 86 50.48 -20.72 18.29
C ASN A 86 51.48 -19.58 18.09
N ASP A 87 52.16 -19.53 16.95
CA ASP A 87 53.17 -18.51 16.61
C ASP A 87 52.56 -17.25 15.95
N ILE A 88 51.25 -17.24 15.67
CA ILE A 88 50.57 -16.10 15.04
C ILE A 88 50.31 -15.01 16.09
N SER A 89 50.69 -13.77 15.75
CA SER A 89 50.39 -12.57 16.55
C SER A 89 49.27 -11.70 15.95
N ASP A 90 48.90 -11.93 14.69
CA ASP A 90 47.82 -11.19 14.02
C ASP A 90 46.46 -11.89 14.24
N PRO A 91 45.47 -11.23 14.87
CA PRO A 91 44.19 -11.85 15.17
C PRO A 91 43.40 -12.32 13.93
N GLU A 92 43.45 -11.57 12.82
CA GLU A 92 42.72 -11.96 11.60
C GLU A 92 43.33 -13.19 10.95
N LEU A 93 44.67 -13.25 10.87
CA LEU A 93 45.37 -14.43 10.39
C LEU A 93 45.11 -15.64 11.30
N ALA A 94 45.15 -15.45 12.62
CA ALA A 94 44.86 -16.51 13.58
C ALA A 94 43.46 -17.08 13.35
N GLN A 95 42.44 -16.23 13.20
CA GLN A 95 41.07 -16.70 12.92
C GLN A 95 40.95 -17.49 11.60
N ARG A 96 41.64 -17.08 10.53
CA ARG A 96 41.64 -17.82 9.26
C ARG A 96 42.31 -19.19 9.40
N VAL A 97 43.39 -19.26 10.16
CA VAL A 97 44.08 -20.52 10.46
C VAL A 97 43.22 -21.40 11.35
N GLY A 98 42.63 -20.82 12.39
CA GLY A 98 41.66 -21.48 13.26
C GLY A 98 40.48 -22.05 12.48
N GLN A 99 39.88 -21.29 11.56
CA GLN A 99 38.79 -21.76 10.70
C GLN A 99 39.20 -23.00 9.91
N THR A 100 40.42 -22.99 9.37
CA THR A 100 40.97 -24.13 8.63
C THR A 100 41.09 -25.36 9.52
N MET A 101 41.54 -25.18 10.76
CA MET A 101 41.63 -26.25 11.74
C MET A 101 40.25 -26.78 12.14
N LEU A 102 39.25 -25.91 12.36
CA LEU A 102 37.90 -26.31 12.77
C LEU A 102 37.07 -26.98 11.67
N HIS A 103 37.39 -26.76 10.39
CA HIS A 103 36.80 -27.52 9.28
C HIS A 103 37.12 -29.01 9.30
N ALA A 104 38.00 -29.44 10.20
CA ALA A 104 38.51 -30.78 10.26
C ALA A 104 37.70 -31.72 11.17
N GLU A 105 36.57 -31.32 11.77
CA GLU A 105 35.82 -32.14 12.76
C GLU A 105 36.63 -32.43 14.04
N LEU A 106 37.04 -31.37 14.73
CA LEU A 106 37.79 -31.45 15.98
C LEU A 106 36.89 -31.77 17.18
N ASP A 107 37.50 -32.31 18.24
CA ASP A 107 36.85 -32.44 19.54
C ASP A 107 36.66 -31.07 20.23
N SER A 108 35.82 -31.05 21.27
CA SER A 108 35.48 -29.81 21.98
C SER A 108 36.69 -29.15 22.64
N ASP A 109 37.71 -29.90 23.06
CA ASP A 109 38.92 -29.35 23.70
C ASP A 109 39.82 -28.63 22.70
N ALA A 110 40.02 -29.22 21.52
CA ALA A 110 40.75 -28.58 20.43
C ALA A 110 40.03 -27.32 19.94
N ILE A 111 38.69 -27.32 19.90
CA ILE A 111 37.90 -26.13 19.58
C ILE A 111 38.09 -25.04 20.63
N ARG A 112 38.02 -25.39 21.93
CA ARG A 112 38.29 -24.44 23.04
C ARG A 112 39.68 -23.81 22.91
N ALA A 113 40.70 -24.61 22.63
CA ALA A 113 42.07 -24.13 22.47
C ALA A 113 42.20 -23.13 21.33
N VAL A 114 41.59 -23.42 20.17
CA VAL A 114 41.60 -22.51 19.02
C VAL A 114 40.87 -21.19 19.33
N ILE A 115 39.66 -21.26 19.89
CA ILE A 115 38.89 -20.06 20.21
C ILE A 115 39.58 -19.23 21.29
N GLY A 116 40.07 -19.87 22.36
CA GLY A 116 40.77 -19.20 23.45
C GLY A 116 42.03 -18.46 22.98
N HIS A 117 42.81 -19.06 22.07
CA HIS A 117 43.96 -18.40 21.48
C HIS A 117 43.56 -17.18 20.63
N CYS A 118 42.55 -17.32 19.77
CA CYS A 118 42.03 -16.20 19.00
C CYS A 118 41.55 -15.05 19.90
N LEU A 119 40.83 -15.36 20.99
CA LEU A 119 40.39 -14.36 21.96
C LEU A 119 41.55 -13.65 22.66
N SER A 120 42.57 -14.41 23.09
CA SER A 120 43.79 -13.85 23.70
C SER A 120 44.47 -12.85 22.77
N LEU A 121 44.59 -13.18 21.47
CA LEU A 121 45.18 -12.27 20.49
C LEU A 121 44.32 -11.00 20.26
N CYS A 122 43.00 -11.14 20.24
CA CYS A 122 42.10 -9.99 20.15
C CYS A 122 42.27 -9.05 21.36
N GLN A 123 42.37 -9.61 22.56
CA GLN A 123 42.62 -8.84 23.79
C GLN A 123 43.99 -8.14 23.76
N GLN A 124 45.05 -8.85 23.37
CA GLN A 124 46.41 -8.29 23.30
C GLN A 124 46.55 -7.18 22.25
N SER A 125 45.88 -7.31 21.11
CA SER A 125 45.97 -6.35 20.01
C SER A 125 45.03 -5.15 20.13
N GLY A 126 44.02 -5.22 21.02
CA GLY A 126 42.93 -4.26 21.11
C GLY A 126 42.02 -4.23 19.87
N LYS A 127 42.23 -5.13 18.91
CA LYS A 127 41.42 -5.25 17.70
C LYS A 127 40.35 -6.30 17.93
N ASN A 128 39.09 -5.88 17.86
CA ASN A 128 37.97 -6.83 17.83
C ASN A 128 37.61 -7.14 16.36
N PRO A 129 37.85 -8.37 15.87
CA PRO A 129 37.54 -8.74 14.51
C PRO A 129 36.02 -8.72 14.25
N ARG A 130 35.64 -8.50 12.98
CA ARG A 130 34.24 -8.45 12.55
C ARG A 130 33.53 -9.80 12.81
N SER A 131 32.24 -9.75 13.12
CA SER A 131 31.38 -10.93 13.38
C SER A 131 31.42 -12.01 12.28
N TYR A 132 31.63 -11.62 11.02
CA TYR A 132 31.76 -12.55 9.89
C TYR A 132 32.91 -13.57 10.06
N TYR A 133 34.01 -13.19 10.72
CA TYR A 133 35.12 -14.11 10.95
C TYR A 133 34.78 -15.18 11.99
N TRP A 134 34.05 -14.81 13.04
CA TRP A 134 33.54 -15.76 14.04
C TRP A 134 32.50 -16.71 13.44
N ASN A 135 31.60 -16.22 12.59
CA ASN A 135 30.63 -17.07 11.87
C ASN A 135 31.32 -18.19 11.08
N ASN A 136 32.40 -17.83 10.37
CA ASN A 136 33.17 -18.79 9.59
C ASN A 136 33.93 -19.80 10.46
N LEU A 137 34.53 -19.32 11.55
CA LEU A 137 35.21 -20.18 12.53
C LEU A 137 34.23 -21.21 13.12
N LEU A 138 33.04 -20.76 13.51
CA LEU A 138 32.03 -21.59 14.17
C LEU A 138 31.18 -22.44 13.22
N ALA A 139 31.34 -22.27 11.89
CA ALA A 139 30.47 -22.86 10.87
C ALA A 139 30.35 -24.39 10.94
N THR A 140 31.38 -25.08 11.47
CA THR A 140 31.41 -26.55 11.59
C THR A 140 31.12 -27.07 12.99
N VAL A 141 30.99 -26.19 13.99
CA VAL A 141 30.74 -26.62 15.38
C VAL A 141 29.30 -27.12 15.50
N GLN A 142 29.12 -28.35 15.97
CA GLN A 142 27.81 -29.01 16.14
C GLN A 142 27.41 -29.16 17.62
N ASP A 143 28.39 -29.14 18.52
CA ASP A 143 28.18 -29.32 19.95
C ASP A 143 27.52 -28.08 20.57
N ARG A 144 26.24 -28.21 20.93
CA ARG A 144 25.45 -27.13 21.56
C ARG A 144 25.93 -26.82 22.97
N ALA A 145 26.41 -27.80 23.73
CA ALA A 145 26.93 -27.56 25.08
C ALA A 145 28.18 -26.69 25.01
N LEU A 146 29.07 -26.96 24.06
CA LEU A 146 30.22 -26.11 23.77
C LEU A 146 29.80 -24.71 23.33
N LEU A 147 28.86 -24.58 22.39
CA LEU A 147 28.37 -23.27 21.98
C LEU A 147 27.79 -22.48 23.17
N ARG A 148 27.10 -23.15 24.11
CA ARG A 148 26.57 -22.49 25.32
C ARG A 148 27.68 -21.98 26.22
N GLU A 149 28.73 -22.77 26.42
CA GLU A 149 29.93 -22.36 27.15
C GLU A 149 30.57 -21.12 26.50
N LEU A 150 30.66 -21.10 25.18
CA LEU A 150 31.25 -19.97 24.43
C LEU A 150 30.44 -18.68 24.53
N LEU A 151 29.12 -18.74 24.77
CA LEU A 151 28.29 -17.55 25.00
C LEU A 151 28.65 -16.80 26.29
N GLU A 152 29.12 -17.53 27.30
CA GLU A 152 29.49 -16.96 28.60
C GLU A 152 30.84 -16.23 28.56
N LEU A 153 31.59 -16.36 27.47
CA LEU A 153 32.85 -15.63 27.28
C LEU A 153 32.58 -14.15 27.01
N ASP A 154 33.45 -13.29 27.54
CA ASP A 154 33.28 -11.83 27.44
C ASP A 154 33.77 -11.25 26.10
N ASN A 155 33.03 -11.57 25.03
CA ASN A 155 33.28 -11.05 23.68
C ASN A 155 32.00 -11.00 22.83
N ASP A 156 31.52 -9.79 22.53
CA ASP A 156 30.25 -9.60 21.79
C ASP A 156 30.29 -10.12 20.35
N ALA A 157 31.42 -9.98 19.65
CA ALA A 157 31.55 -10.44 18.27
C ALA A 157 31.53 -11.97 18.18
N LEU A 158 32.10 -12.65 19.18
CA LEU A 158 31.99 -14.10 19.34
C LEU A 158 30.56 -14.49 19.69
N ARG A 159 29.92 -13.83 20.68
CA ARG A 159 28.52 -14.10 21.07
C ARG A 159 27.58 -14.01 19.87
N ASP A 160 27.67 -12.96 19.06
CA ASP A 160 26.87 -12.80 17.84
C ASP A 160 27.09 -13.98 16.87
N GLY A 161 28.34 -14.44 16.74
CA GLY A 161 28.68 -15.58 15.89
C GLY A 161 28.16 -16.92 16.41
N VAL A 162 28.25 -17.13 17.72
CA VAL A 162 27.72 -18.32 18.40
C VAL A 162 26.20 -18.37 18.29
N LEU A 163 25.52 -17.26 18.53
CA LEU A 163 24.07 -17.16 18.37
C LEU A 163 23.63 -17.38 16.91
N SER A 164 24.38 -16.85 15.93
CA SER A 164 24.12 -17.13 14.51
C SER A 164 24.24 -18.62 14.21
N ARG A 165 25.27 -19.29 14.76
CA ARG A 165 25.45 -20.73 14.60
C ARG A 165 24.34 -21.53 15.29
N TYR A 166 23.93 -21.12 16.49
CA TYR A 166 22.80 -21.70 17.20
C TYR A 166 21.52 -21.67 16.37
N ARG A 167 21.21 -20.53 15.74
CA ARG A 167 20.08 -20.40 14.82
C ARG A 167 20.16 -21.42 13.68
N ASP A 168 21.34 -21.57 13.08
CA ASP A 168 21.53 -22.50 11.95
C ASP A 168 21.35 -23.97 12.38
N LEU A 169 21.76 -24.32 13.61
CA LEU A 169 21.61 -25.66 14.18
C LEU A 169 20.20 -26.01 14.64
N LEU A 170 19.43 -25.03 15.10
CA LEU A 170 18.04 -25.20 15.51
C LEU A 170 17.09 -25.35 14.30
N GLY A 171 17.50 -24.88 13.11
CA GLY A 171 16.67 -24.96 11.90
C GLY A 171 15.58 -23.90 11.89
N ARG A 172 14.38 -24.20 11.37
CA ARG A 172 13.26 -23.23 11.32
C ARG A 172 12.15 -23.49 12.35
N ASP A 173 12.13 -24.68 12.96
CA ASP A 173 10.99 -25.15 13.76
C ASP A 173 11.36 -25.52 15.22
N ALA A 174 12.62 -25.36 15.65
CA ALA A 174 13.04 -25.68 17.02
C ALA A 174 13.04 -24.45 17.93
N SER A 175 12.66 -24.65 19.20
CA SER A 175 12.62 -23.61 20.24
C SER A 175 14.01 -23.22 20.74
N TRP A 176 14.14 -21.97 21.18
CA TRP A 176 15.33 -21.40 21.83
C TRP A 176 15.34 -21.61 23.35
N GLU A 177 14.55 -22.53 23.88
CA GLU A 177 14.37 -22.77 25.32
C GLU A 177 15.69 -22.87 26.09
N GLU A 178 16.70 -23.55 25.53
CA GLU A 178 18.02 -23.68 26.16
C GLU A 178 18.78 -22.35 26.31
N LEU A 179 18.34 -21.29 25.64
CA LEU A 179 18.95 -19.96 25.70
C LEU A 179 18.12 -18.93 26.45
N TYR A 180 17.00 -19.29 27.08
CA TYR A 180 16.17 -18.34 27.82
C TYR A 180 16.90 -17.67 28.99
N ASP A 181 17.64 -18.43 29.81
CA ASP A 181 18.42 -17.88 30.92
C ASP A 181 19.54 -16.94 30.43
N PHE A 182 20.09 -17.22 29.25
CA PHE A 182 21.06 -16.34 28.61
C PHE A 182 20.39 -15.07 28.07
N ALA A 183 19.24 -15.21 27.41
CA ALA A 183 18.44 -14.10 26.88
C ALA A 183 17.99 -13.13 27.97
N ALA A 184 17.66 -13.63 29.17
CA ALA A 184 17.30 -12.79 30.31
C ALA A 184 18.47 -11.94 30.81
N ARG A 185 19.71 -12.43 30.72
CA ARG A 185 20.93 -11.71 31.13
C ARG A 185 21.51 -10.82 30.03
N HIS A 186 21.38 -11.23 28.77
CA HIS A 186 21.96 -10.59 27.58
C HIS A 186 20.90 -10.39 26.47
N PRO A 187 19.83 -9.62 26.72
CA PRO A 187 18.70 -9.48 25.79
C PRO A 187 19.11 -8.79 24.47
N ASP A 188 20.08 -7.88 24.53
CA ASP A 188 20.62 -7.16 23.37
C ASP A 188 21.34 -8.10 22.38
N ALA A 189 22.07 -9.11 22.89
CA ALA A 189 22.75 -10.09 22.06
C ALA A 189 21.75 -10.93 21.24
N ILE A 190 20.67 -11.38 21.88
CA ILE A 190 19.59 -12.10 21.20
C ILE A 190 18.91 -11.22 20.15
N GLN A 191 18.59 -9.97 20.51
CA GLN A 191 17.93 -9.03 19.60
C GLN A 191 18.73 -8.79 18.31
N ARG A 192 20.07 -8.65 18.40
CA ARG A 192 20.95 -8.41 17.24
C ARG A 192 20.90 -9.55 16.21
N VAL A 193 20.83 -10.79 16.66
CA VAL A 193 20.81 -11.97 15.78
C VAL A 193 19.43 -12.22 15.19
N SER A 194 18.39 -11.60 15.78
CA SER A 194 17.01 -11.60 15.33
C SER A 194 16.54 -13.02 14.98
N PRO A 195 16.28 -13.89 15.98
CA PRO A 195 15.83 -15.25 15.72
C PRO A 195 14.59 -15.19 14.83
N GLY A 196 14.72 -15.68 13.59
CA GLY A 196 13.71 -15.52 12.55
C GLY A 196 12.45 -16.39 12.77
N GLN A 197 12.30 -16.99 13.95
CA GLN A 197 11.29 -17.98 14.30
C GLN A 197 10.31 -17.40 15.33
N ILE A 198 9.15 -18.04 15.46
CA ILE A 198 8.14 -17.68 16.46
C ILE A 198 8.49 -18.38 17.77
N ASP A 199 9.02 -17.61 18.72
CA ASP A 199 9.32 -18.09 20.06
C ASP A 199 8.73 -17.10 21.07
N VAL A 200 7.48 -17.35 21.45
CA VAL A 200 6.69 -16.45 22.32
C VAL A 200 7.35 -16.26 23.69
N PRO A 201 7.85 -17.31 24.38
CA PRO A 201 8.58 -17.10 25.63
C PRO A 201 9.83 -16.23 25.45
N LEU A 202 10.59 -16.39 24.35
CA LEU A 202 11.74 -15.52 24.08
C LEU A 202 11.31 -14.06 23.88
N TRP A 203 10.24 -13.81 23.12
CA TRP A 203 9.70 -12.46 22.93
C TRP A 203 9.22 -11.84 24.24
N ARG A 204 8.66 -12.65 25.15
CA ARG A 204 8.30 -12.21 26.50
C ARG A 204 9.51 -11.78 27.31
N ILE A 205 10.61 -12.55 27.27
CA ILE A 205 11.87 -12.19 27.94
C ILE A 205 12.41 -10.85 27.41
N LEU A 206 12.40 -10.66 26.08
CA LEU A 206 12.86 -9.42 25.45
C LEU A 206 11.94 -8.23 25.76
N TRP A 207 10.64 -8.46 25.93
CA TRP A 207 9.69 -7.43 26.35
C TRP A 207 9.91 -6.97 27.80
N GLN A 208 10.27 -7.90 28.68
CA GLN A 208 10.52 -7.62 30.10
C GLN A 208 11.90 -6.98 30.36
N SER A 209 12.73 -6.85 29.32
CA SER A 209 14.04 -6.20 29.40
C SER A 209 13.93 -4.68 29.60
N ASP A 210 14.91 -4.11 30.29
CA ASP A 210 15.10 -2.66 30.43
C ASP A 210 15.64 -2.00 29.15
N VAL A 211 16.11 -2.80 28.18
CA VAL A 211 16.65 -2.30 26.91
C VAL A 211 15.52 -1.99 25.94
N SER A 212 15.30 -0.71 25.63
CA SER A 212 14.21 -0.25 24.75
C SER A 212 14.19 -0.92 23.38
N GLN A 213 15.36 -1.11 22.76
CA GLN A 213 15.49 -1.77 21.46
C GLN A 213 14.98 -3.22 21.48
N CYS A 214 15.13 -3.92 22.61
CA CYS A 214 14.61 -5.29 22.77
C CYS A 214 13.09 -5.29 22.85
N ARG A 215 12.50 -4.35 23.60
CA ARG A 215 11.05 -4.17 23.69
C ARG A 215 10.43 -3.81 22.35
N ASP A 216 11.03 -2.86 21.63
CA ASP A 216 10.59 -2.45 20.30
C ASP A 216 10.66 -3.61 19.29
N TRP A 217 11.72 -4.41 19.34
CA TRP A 217 11.87 -5.60 18.51
C TRP A 217 10.82 -6.67 18.84
N ALA A 218 10.61 -6.98 20.13
CA ALA A 218 9.59 -7.95 20.57
C ALA A 218 8.18 -7.53 20.13
N ARG A 219 7.84 -6.25 20.30
CA ARG A 219 6.60 -5.66 19.79
C ARG A 219 6.48 -5.82 18.28
N ALA A 220 7.55 -5.53 17.54
CA ALA A 220 7.55 -5.68 16.09
C ALA A 220 7.33 -7.14 15.66
N GLN A 221 7.99 -8.11 16.28
CA GLN A 221 7.79 -9.52 15.95
C GLN A 221 6.35 -9.97 16.23
N LEU A 222 5.82 -9.63 17.40
CA LEU A 222 4.45 -9.97 17.77
C LEU A 222 3.43 -9.38 16.80
N CYS A 223 3.47 -8.07 16.56
CA CYS A 223 2.52 -7.39 15.68
C CYS A 223 2.62 -7.90 14.22
N ASN A 224 3.84 -8.14 13.70
CA ASN A 224 4.02 -8.70 12.36
C ASN A 224 3.50 -10.14 12.26
N LYS A 225 3.66 -10.95 13.32
CA LYS A 225 3.13 -12.31 13.34
C LYS A 225 1.61 -12.31 13.45
N LEU A 226 1.03 -11.50 14.32
CA LEU A 226 -0.42 -11.33 14.44
C LEU A 226 -1.02 -10.89 13.11
N ALA A 227 -0.48 -9.87 12.44
CA ALA A 227 -1.01 -9.38 11.17
C ALA A 227 -1.07 -10.44 10.05
N ARG A 228 -0.14 -11.41 10.08
CA ARG A 228 -0.04 -12.49 9.09
C ARG A 228 -0.74 -13.79 9.48
N LEU A 229 -1.27 -13.85 10.70
CA LEU A 229 -1.87 -15.05 11.25
C LEU A 229 -3.07 -15.50 10.41
N ARG A 230 -3.11 -16.80 10.11
CA ARG A 230 -4.24 -17.47 9.47
C ARG A 230 -4.83 -18.48 10.46
N GLU A 231 -6.08 -18.83 10.23
CA GLU A 231 -6.79 -19.88 11.00
C GLU A 231 -6.02 -21.21 11.04
N LYS A 232 -5.24 -21.50 9.99
CA LYS A 232 -4.45 -22.75 9.86
C LYS A 232 -3.05 -22.68 10.51
N ASP A 233 -2.63 -21.53 11.04
CA ASP A 233 -1.23 -21.30 11.47
C ASP A 233 -0.91 -21.80 12.89
N GLY A 234 -1.76 -22.65 13.49
CA GLY A 234 -1.60 -23.18 14.85
C GLY A 234 -2.26 -22.32 15.94
N PRO A 235 -1.99 -22.61 17.23
CA PRO A 235 -2.67 -21.96 18.35
C PRO A 235 -2.32 -20.46 18.43
N ALA A 236 -3.34 -19.61 18.38
CA ALA A 236 -3.18 -18.16 18.49
C ALA A 236 -3.03 -17.71 19.95
N GLU A 237 -3.42 -18.56 20.90
CA GLU A 237 -3.54 -18.25 22.32
C GLU A 237 -2.24 -17.71 22.95
N PRO A 238 -1.04 -18.27 22.68
CA PRO A 238 0.19 -17.74 23.25
C PRO A 238 0.53 -16.32 22.74
N LEU A 239 0.24 -16.03 21.46
CA LEU A 239 0.46 -14.71 20.88
C LEU A 239 -0.50 -13.68 21.47
N ILE A 240 -1.77 -14.06 21.63
CA ILE A 240 -2.80 -13.20 22.23
C ILE A 240 -2.52 -12.95 23.72
N ALA A 241 -2.05 -13.96 24.46
CA ALA A 241 -1.63 -13.78 25.85
C ALA A 241 -0.49 -12.77 25.96
N LEU A 242 0.56 -12.91 25.13
CA LEU A 242 1.66 -11.95 25.10
C LEU A 242 1.20 -10.54 24.67
N PHE A 243 0.27 -10.44 23.71
CA PHE A 243 -0.30 -9.16 23.32
C PHE A 243 -1.00 -8.46 24.49
N LYS A 244 -1.77 -9.19 25.29
CA LYS A 244 -2.40 -8.64 26.51
C LYS A 244 -1.39 -8.18 27.53
N GLU A 245 -0.33 -8.96 27.75
CA GLU A 245 0.76 -8.59 28.66
C GLU A 245 1.43 -7.27 28.20
N MET A 246 1.73 -7.15 26.90
CA MET A 246 2.32 -5.93 26.34
C MET A 246 1.36 -4.73 26.41
N ALA A 247 0.07 -4.95 26.10
CA ALA A 247 -0.97 -3.92 26.18
C ALA A 247 -1.18 -3.39 27.59
N ALA A 248 -1.09 -4.26 28.61
CA ALA A 248 -1.18 -3.85 30.01
C ALA A 248 -0.06 -2.88 30.43
N THR A 249 1.11 -2.94 29.76
CA THR A 249 2.27 -2.11 30.10
C THR A 249 2.49 -0.93 29.15
N ASP A 250 2.18 -1.06 27.85
CA ASP A 250 2.39 -0.01 26.84
C ASP A 250 1.39 -0.14 25.66
N LEU A 251 0.11 0.09 25.94
CA LEU A 251 -0.94 0.08 24.91
C LEU A 251 -0.70 1.16 23.84
N ASN A 252 -0.29 2.36 24.22
CA ASN A 252 -0.09 3.47 23.29
C ASN A 252 1.05 3.21 22.29
N GLY A 253 2.15 2.59 22.73
CA GLY A 253 3.23 2.17 21.85
C GLY A 253 2.80 1.07 20.87
N LEU A 254 1.96 0.12 21.32
CA LEU A 254 1.37 -0.89 20.43
C LEU A 254 0.47 -0.26 19.36
N LEU A 255 -0.44 0.62 19.77
CA LEU A 255 -1.35 1.32 18.85
C LEU A 255 -0.57 2.16 17.82
N SER A 256 0.44 2.90 18.28
CA SER A 256 1.31 3.70 17.40
C SER A 256 2.04 2.81 16.39
N TYR A 257 2.62 1.70 16.83
CA TYR A 257 3.31 0.76 15.95
C TYR A 257 2.38 0.16 14.89
N LEU A 258 1.19 -0.30 15.31
CA LEU A 258 0.22 -0.88 14.39
C LEU A 258 -0.24 0.13 13.33
N ARG A 259 -0.53 1.37 13.74
CA ARG A 259 -0.90 2.46 12.81
C ARG A 259 0.24 2.78 11.84
N GLU A 260 1.46 2.99 12.33
CA GLU A 260 2.60 3.32 11.47
C GLU A 260 2.93 2.19 10.48
N ARG A 261 2.81 0.93 10.90
CA ARG A 261 3.24 -0.21 10.10
C ARG A 261 2.20 -0.68 9.09
N PHE A 262 0.92 -0.69 9.45
CA PHE A 262 -0.14 -1.34 8.68
C PHE A 262 -1.13 -0.37 8.04
N ILE A 263 -1.24 0.87 8.55
CA ILE A 263 -2.06 1.92 7.92
C ILE A 263 -1.19 2.79 7.02
N ASN A 264 -0.03 3.23 7.52
CA ASN A 264 0.90 4.05 6.74
C ASN A 264 1.92 3.23 5.92
N GLY A 265 1.89 1.90 6.03
CA GLY A 265 2.84 0.99 5.39
C GLY A 265 2.19 0.02 4.40
N TRP A 266 3.02 -0.81 3.74
CA TRP A 266 2.63 -1.72 2.64
C TRP A 266 2.18 -3.12 3.12
N ALA A 267 1.72 -3.25 4.36
CA ALA A 267 1.46 -4.56 4.96
C ALA A 267 -0.02 -4.76 5.25
N ASP A 268 -0.61 -5.81 4.66
CA ASP A 268 -2.00 -6.17 4.91
C ASP A 268 -2.19 -6.75 6.31
N PHE A 269 -3.16 -6.22 7.04
CA PHE A 269 -3.68 -6.80 8.29
C PHE A 269 -4.93 -7.62 7.97
N ARG A 270 -4.97 -8.90 8.39
CA ARG A 270 -6.05 -9.83 7.99
C ARG A 270 -7.23 -9.83 8.95
N ALA A 271 -8.43 -10.05 8.42
CA ALA A 271 -9.70 -10.16 9.15
C ALA A 271 -9.66 -11.10 10.36
N TYR A 272 -9.04 -12.27 10.23
CA TYR A 272 -8.91 -13.26 11.31
C TYR A 272 -8.18 -12.66 12.53
N SER A 273 -7.05 -12.01 12.29
CA SER A 273 -6.25 -11.37 13.33
C SER A 273 -6.99 -10.18 13.96
N THR A 274 -7.71 -9.40 13.16
CA THR A 274 -8.55 -8.30 13.65
C THR A 274 -9.64 -8.83 14.58
N THR A 275 -10.28 -9.95 14.21
CA THR A 275 -11.30 -10.61 15.03
C THR A 275 -10.73 -11.06 16.36
N LEU A 276 -9.58 -11.74 16.35
CA LEU A 276 -8.91 -12.19 17.57
C LEU A 276 -8.53 -11.02 18.48
N LEU A 277 -8.02 -9.91 17.93
CA LEU A 277 -7.69 -8.72 18.72
C LEU A 277 -8.94 -8.07 19.31
N TRP A 278 -10.02 -7.97 18.52
CA TRP A 278 -11.28 -7.39 18.98
C TRP A 278 -11.91 -8.18 20.13
N GLN A 279 -11.85 -9.51 20.09
CA GLN A 279 -12.30 -10.40 21.16
C GLN A 279 -11.55 -10.22 22.49
N GLN A 280 -10.44 -9.46 22.50
CA GLN A 280 -9.74 -9.15 23.75
C GLN A 280 -10.40 -8.00 24.53
N HIS A 281 -11.45 -7.39 23.99
CA HIS A 281 -12.26 -6.36 24.63
C HIS A 281 -11.43 -5.18 25.15
N LEU A 282 -10.51 -4.68 24.31
CA LEU A 282 -9.71 -3.48 24.55
C LEU A 282 -10.27 -2.33 23.69
N PRO A 283 -11.16 -1.46 24.22
CA PRO A 283 -11.88 -0.46 23.42
C PRO A 283 -10.97 0.52 22.68
N GLU A 284 -9.77 0.77 23.18
CA GLU A 284 -8.77 1.64 22.56
C GLU A 284 -8.25 1.08 21.21
N LEU A 285 -8.42 -0.23 20.97
CA LEU A 285 -8.11 -0.85 19.68
C LEU A 285 -9.19 -0.59 18.63
N ASP A 286 -10.45 -0.46 19.04
CA ASP A 286 -11.59 -0.42 18.11
C ASP A 286 -11.43 0.61 16.99
N PRO A 287 -11.01 1.87 17.23
CA PRO A 287 -10.79 2.84 16.15
C PRO A 287 -9.72 2.37 15.16
N LEU A 288 -8.63 1.80 15.67
CA LEU A 288 -7.54 1.29 14.86
C LEU A 288 -7.98 0.07 14.04
N LEU A 289 -8.74 -0.85 14.63
CA LEU A 289 -9.26 -2.03 13.94
C LEU A 289 -10.22 -1.63 12.82
N LEU A 290 -11.08 -0.62 13.04
CA LEU A 290 -11.94 -0.07 11.99
C LEU A 290 -11.14 0.59 10.86
N GLU A 291 -10.09 1.35 11.19
CA GLU A 291 -9.18 1.91 10.18
C GLU A 291 -8.52 0.79 9.35
N LEU A 292 -8.03 -0.28 9.99
CA LEU A 292 -7.40 -1.42 9.32
C LEU A 292 -8.36 -2.22 8.43
N LEU A 293 -9.63 -2.35 8.84
CA LEU A 293 -10.65 -3.02 8.01
C LEU A 293 -11.02 -2.19 6.78
N ALA A 294 -10.97 -0.87 6.89
CA ALA A 294 -11.42 0.06 5.86
C ALA A 294 -10.31 0.50 4.88
N ASP A 295 -9.05 0.45 5.31
CA ASP A 295 -7.89 0.95 4.57
C ASP A 295 -7.18 -0.17 3.78
N LYS A 296 -7.65 -0.38 2.55
CA LYS A 296 -6.99 -1.23 1.56
C LYS A 296 -6.87 -0.46 0.26
N ASP A 297 -5.69 -0.50 -0.35
CA ASP A 297 -5.35 0.16 -1.63
C ASP A 297 -6.29 -0.25 -2.79
N GLY A 298 -7.50 0.34 -2.82
CA GLY A 298 -8.51 0.12 -3.86
C GLY A 298 -9.28 -1.20 -3.81
N ASN A 299 -9.07 -2.05 -2.81
CA ASN A 299 -9.82 -3.31 -2.66
C ASN A 299 -11.05 -3.11 -1.75
N ALA A 300 -12.20 -3.64 -2.17
CA ALA A 300 -13.39 -3.66 -1.33
C ALA A 300 -13.21 -4.59 -0.12
N CYS A 301 -13.80 -4.21 1.03
CA CYS A 301 -13.89 -5.08 2.20
C CYS A 301 -14.66 -6.36 1.84
N ASP A 302 -14.18 -7.51 2.34
CA ASP A 302 -14.91 -8.76 2.16
C ASP A 302 -16.06 -8.92 3.17
N ALA A 303 -16.88 -9.97 3.00
CA ALA A 303 -18.05 -10.19 3.85
C ALA A 303 -17.70 -10.43 5.34
N SER A 304 -16.55 -11.06 5.63
CA SER A 304 -16.11 -11.31 7.00
C SER A 304 -15.65 -10.02 7.69
N GLU A 305 -15.00 -9.14 6.93
CA GLU A 305 -14.53 -7.83 7.39
C GLU A 305 -15.68 -6.88 7.66
N LEU A 306 -16.67 -6.86 6.77
CA LEU A 306 -17.90 -6.09 6.95
C LEU A 306 -18.70 -6.59 8.17
N ALA A 307 -18.74 -7.90 8.41
CA ALA A 307 -19.38 -8.47 9.60
C ALA A 307 -18.68 -8.01 10.89
N LEU A 308 -17.35 -8.09 10.95
CA LEU A 308 -16.59 -7.61 12.12
C LEU A 308 -16.74 -6.10 12.31
N ALA A 309 -16.66 -5.30 11.24
CA ALA A 309 -16.86 -3.86 11.32
C ALA A 309 -18.27 -3.53 11.86
N ARG A 310 -19.30 -4.25 11.40
CA ARG A 310 -20.67 -4.12 11.92
C ARG A 310 -20.72 -4.42 13.41
N GLU A 311 -20.07 -5.49 13.89
CA GLU A 311 -20.04 -5.84 15.31
C GLU A 311 -19.36 -4.75 16.16
N ILE A 312 -18.20 -4.23 15.72
CA ILE A 312 -17.49 -3.13 16.39
C ILE A 312 -18.37 -1.87 16.46
N ILE A 313 -18.97 -1.47 15.33
CA ILE A 313 -19.77 -0.24 15.25
C ILE A 313 -21.09 -0.39 16.03
N THR A 314 -21.69 -1.59 16.05
CA THR A 314 -22.88 -1.87 16.87
C THR A 314 -22.58 -1.68 18.36
N ALA A 315 -21.40 -2.13 18.80
CA ALA A 315 -20.95 -1.95 20.18
C ALA A 315 -20.58 -0.49 20.50
N ARG A 316 -20.01 0.24 19.52
CA ARG A 316 -19.51 1.62 19.68
C ARG A 316 -19.85 2.51 18.46
N PRO A 317 -21.10 2.99 18.33
CA PRO A 317 -21.54 3.76 17.17
C PRO A 317 -20.78 5.07 16.93
N ASP A 318 -20.26 5.68 18.01
CA ASP A 318 -19.59 6.98 17.96
C ASP A 318 -18.29 6.97 17.13
N TYR A 319 -17.67 5.81 16.94
CA TYR A 319 -16.43 5.69 16.17
C TYR A 319 -16.59 6.00 14.67
N ILE A 320 -17.81 5.99 14.15
CA ILE A 320 -18.10 6.47 12.78
C ILE A 320 -17.60 7.90 12.58
N GLY A 321 -17.67 8.75 13.61
CA GLY A 321 -17.23 10.14 13.54
C GLY A 321 -15.72 10.31 13.31
N ASN A 322 -14.92 9.27 13.57
CA ASN A 322 -13.46 9.30 13.45
C ASN A 322 -12.95 8.78 12.10
N LEU A 323 -13.83 8.15 11.30
CA LEU A 323 -13.45 7.57 10.01
C LEU A 323 -13.38 8.64 8.92
N LYS A 324 -12.39 8.52 8.03
CA LYS A 324 -12.33 9.36 6.82
C LYS A 324 -13.50 8.98 5.88
N PRO A 325 -13.99 9.90 5.03
CA PRO A 325 -15.12 9.61 4.13
C PRO A 325 -14.92 8.37 3.24
N GLY A 326 -13.71 8.12 2.75
CA GLY A 326 -13.39 6.92 1.96
C GLY A 326 -13.46 5.62 2.77
N GLN A 327 -12.92 5.64 4.00
CA GLN A 327 -12.99 4.51 4.93
C GLN A 327 -14.44 4.21 5.34
N LEU A 328 -15.21 5.25 5.66
CA LEU A 328 -16.62 5.05 5.98
C LEU A 328 -17.37 4.46 4.78
N SER A 329 -17.13 4.97 3.57
CA SER A 329 -17.79 4.46 2.36
C SER A 329 -17.52 2.99 2.07
N SER A 330 -16.33 2.45 2.41
CA SER A 330 -16.03 1.02 2.23
C SER A 330 -16.71 0.11 3.25
N LEU A 331 -17.03 0.63 4.45
CA LEU A 331 -17.71 -0.11 5.51
C LEU A 331 -19.24 -0.08 5.43
N LEU A 332 -19.83 0.98 4.84
CA LEU A 332 -21.29 1.13 4.72
C LEU A 332 -22.04 -0.07 4.13
N PRO A 333 -21.50 -0.85 3.16
CA PRO A 333 -22.17 -2.04 2.65
C PRO A 333 -22.49 -3.11 3.70
N GLY A 334 -21.79 -3.10 4.85
CA GLY A 334 -22.04 -4.02 5.97
C GLY A 334 -23.18 -3.60 6.89
N PHE A 335 -23.77 -2.42 6.70
CA PHE A 335 -24.78 -1.86 7.60
C PHE A 335 -26.16 -2.42 7.25
N ASP A 336 -26.86 -2.96 8.25
CA ASP A 336 -28.27 -3.30 8.16
C ASP A 336 -29.16 -2.14 8.63
N GLN A 337 -30.47 -2.25 8.42
CA GLN A 337 -31.42 -1.21 8.79
C GLN A 337 -31.34 -0.84 10.29
N THR A 338 -31.13 -1.83 11.16
CA THR A 338 -30.96 -1.62 12.61
C THR A 338 -29.76 -0.73 12.89
N LEU A 339 -28.60 -1.05 12.31
CA LEU A 339 -27.39 -0.27 12.51
C LEU A 339 -27.51 1.13 11.88
N VAL A 340 -28.18 1.26 10.73
CA VAL A 340 -28.45 2.57 10.11
C VAL A 340 -29.23 3.47 11.07
N VAL A 341 -30.31 2.97 11.68
CA VAL A 341 -31.10 3.75 12.66
C VAL A 341 -30.24 4.16 13.85
N GLN A 342 -29.45 3.22 14.39
CA GLN A 342 -28.58 3.47 15.55
C GLN A 342 -27.49 4.50 15.25
N THR A 343 -26.96 4.51 14.01
CA THR A 343 -25.81 5.33 13.61
C THR A 343 -26.18 6.61 12.88
N ALA A 344 -27.46 6.80 12.57
CA ALA A 344 -27.96 7.91 11.77
C ALA A 344 -27.50 9.31 12.24
N PRO A 345 -27.45 9.66 13.54
CA PRO A 345 -26.97 10.97 13.97
C PRO A 345 -25.50 11.21 13.58
N MET A 346 -24.66 10.18 13.64
CA MET A 346 -23.24 10.25 13.31
C MET A 346 -23.05 10.31 11.80
N LEU A 347 -23.78 9.48 11.04
CA LEU A 347 -23.79 9.54 9.57
C LEU A 347 -24.22 10.94 9.08
N LEU A 348 -25.25 11.53 9.70
CA LEU A 348 -25.71 12.88 9.39
C LEU A 348 -24.63 13.92 9.70
N ALA A 349 -23.98 13.83 10.86
CA ALA A 349 -22.93 14.75 11.26
C ALA A 349 -21.71 14.69 10.32
N VAL A 350 -21.30 13.49 9.91
CA VAL A 350 -20.21 13.28 8.95
C VAL A 350 -20.59 13.81 7.58
N LEU A 351 -21.77 13.45 7.05
CA LEU A 351 -22.25 13.92 5.75
C LEU A 351 -22.38 15.45 5.70
N SER A 352 -22.83 16.08 6.79
CA SER A 352 -23.00 17.53 6.87
C SER A 352 -21.69 18.29 6.70
N LYS A 353 -20.56 17.70 7.13
CA LYS A 353 -19.22 18.29 7.07
C LYS A 353 -18.39 17.83 5.86
N SER A 354 -18.83 16.79 5.16
CA SER A 354 -18.08 16.16 4.07
C SER A 354 -18.50 16.69 2.70
N THR A 355 -17.52 16.94 1.82
CA THR A 355 -17.74 17.19 0.39
C THR A 355 -17.38 15.99 -0.48
N ALA A 356 -17.10 14.83 0.11
CA ALA A 356 -16.66 13.64 -0.60
C ALA A 356 -17.83 12.98 -1.35
N GLN A 357 -17.76 12.96 -2.68
CA GLN A 357 -18.79 12.35 -3.53
C GLN A 357 -18.96 10.85 -3.26
N ILE A 358 -17.84 10.12 -3.05
CA ILE A 358 -17.86 8.67 -2.77
C ILE A 358 -18.69 8.32 -1.53
N LEU A 359 -18.61 9.13 -0.48
CA LEU A 359 -19.42 8.94 0.73
C LEU A 359 -20.89 9.18 0.44
N ARG A 360 -21.23 10.24 -0.31
CA ARG A 360 -22.62 10.53 -0.67
C ARG A 360 -23.21 9.39 -1.48
N GLU A 361 -22.50 8.88 -2.48
CA GLU A 361 -22.94 7.76 -3.31
C GLU A 361 -23.16 6.49 -2.49
N ALA A 362 -22.25 6.16 -1.58
CA ALA A 362 -22.38 5.00 -0.70
C ALA A 362 -23.58 5.13 0.27
N LEU A 363 -23.82 6.32 0.82
CA LEU A 363 -25.01 6.60 1.63
C LEU A 363 -26.30 6.51 0.80
N VAL A 364 -26.28 7.03 -0.44
CA VAL A 364 -27.42 6.93 -1.34
C VAL A 364 -27.80 5.47 -1.61
N GLU A 365 -26.80 4.61 -1.84
CA GLU A 365 -27.00 3.18 -2.05
C GLU A 365 -27.47 2.43 -0.79
N LEU A 366 -27.01 2.85 0.39
CA LEU A 366 -27.44 2.26 1.66
C LEU A 366 -28.89 2.63 1.99
N PHE A 367 -29.23 3.91 1.88
CA PHE A 367 -30.56 4.42 2.24
C PHE A 367 -31.62 4.12 1.18
N SER A 368 -31.25 3.86 -0.08
CA SER A 368 -32.22 3.40 -1.11
C SER A 368 -32.81 2.02 -0.82
N ARG A 369 -32.21 1.27 0.12
CA ARG A 369 -32.67 -0.05 0.60
C ARG A 369 -33.46 0.03 1.90
N CYS A 370 -33.51 1.20 2.53
CA CYS A 370 -34.25 1.43 3.76
C CYS A 370 -35.68 1.87 3.45
N GLU A 371 -36.58 1.84 4.44
CA GLU A 371 -37.93 2.40 4.27
C GLU A 371 -37.88 3.92 4.01
N VAL A 372 -38.70 4.42 3.09
CA VAL A 372 -38.79 5.85 2.74
C VAL A 372 -38.99 6.73 3.97
N GLY A 373 -39.86 6.29 4.89
CA GLY A 373 -40.19 7.02 6.11
C GLY A 373 -39.01 7.23 7.06
N LEU A 374 -37.93 6.46 6.92
CA LEU A 374 -36.75 6.57 7.77
C LEU A 374 -36.08 7.93 7.64
N LEU A 375 -35.98 8.50 6.43
CA LEU A 375 -35.37 9.83 6.24
C LEU A 375 -36.13 10.94 6.96
N GLU A 376 -37.45 10.81 7.05
CA GLU A 376 -38.32 11.74 7.77
C GLU A 376 -38.17 11.55 9.28
N GLN A 377 -38.23 10.31 9.77
CA GLN A 377 -38.04 9.98 11.19
C GLN A 377 -36.70 10.46 11.73
N LEU A 378 -35.64 10.37 10.92
CA LEU A 378 -34.30 10.83 11.29
C LEU A 378 -34.11 12.35 11.15
N GLY A 379 -35.10 13.08 10.64
CA GLY A 379 -35.02 14.53 10.42
C GLY A 379 -34.05 14.94 9.29
N TRP A 380 -33.70 14.02 8.38
CA TRP A 380 -32.77 14.30 7.28
C TRP A 380 -33.41 15.20 6.22
N LEU A 381 -34.71 15.06 5.99
CA LEU A 381 -35.47 15.89 5.03
C LEU A 381 -35.55 17.37 5.46
N ASP A 382 -35.62 17.64 6.77
CA ASP A 382 -35.70 19.00 7.33
C ASP A 382 -34.33 19.67 7.47
N ASN A 383 -33.24 18.93 7.24
CA ASN A 383 -31.89 19.45 7.41
C ASN A 383 -31.59 20.55 6.39
N LYS A 384 -30.99 21.66 6.85
CA LYS A 384 -30.68 22.82 6.00
C LYS A 384 -29.34 22.73 5.27
N THR A 385 -28.53 21.73 5.57
CA THR A 385 -27.20 21.55 5.00
C THR A 385 -27.29 21.08 3.55
N LYS A 386 -26.59 21.77 2.64
CA LYS A 386 -26.61 21.49 1.21
C LYS A 386 -26.31 20.02 0.88
N ASN A 387 -25.29 19.45 1.50
CA ASN A 387 -24.85 18.07 1.21
C ASN A 387 -25.86 17.02 1.65
N VAL A 388 -26.50 17.24 2.81
CA VAL A 388 -27.58 16.36 3.31
C VAL A 388 -28.78 16.43 2.38
N ARG A 389 -29.22 17.64 2.00
CA ARG A 389 -30.33 17.81 1.05
C ARG A 389 -30.07 17.15 -0.29
N GLN A 390 -28.85 17.28 -0.81
CA GLN A 390 -28.46 16.63 -2.05
C GLN A 390 -28.49 15.10 -1.91
N ALA A 391 -28.02 14.55 -0.79
CA ALA A 391 -28.10 13.12 -0.53
C ALA A 391 -29.57 12.65 -0.42
N CYS A 392 -30.43 13.36 0.32
CA CYS A 392 -31.85 13.06 0.41
C CYS A 392 -32.53 13.07 -0.96
N LEU A 393 -32.24 14.07 -1.80
CA LEU A 393 -32.72 14.13 -3.18
C LEU A 393 -32.28 12.88 -3.96
N GLU A 394 -30.99 12.54 -3.92
CA GLU A 394 -30.44 11.41 -4.65
C GLU A 394 -30.98 10.05 -4.15
N ILE A 395 -31.20 9.90 -2.84
CA ILE A 395 -31.85 8.73 -2.24
C ILE A 395 -33.28 8.60 -2.77
N LEU A 396 -34.09 9.65 -2.63
CA LEU A 396 -35.51 9.61 -3.01
C LEU A 396 -35.71 9.40 -4.51
N LEU A 397 -34.88 10.02 -5.37
CA LEU A 397 -34.95 9.82 -6.82
C LEU A 397 -34.58 8.40 -7.27
N ARG A 398 -33.77 7.69 -6.48
CA ARG A 398 -33.36 6.29 -6.76
C ARG A 398 -34.20 5.27 -6.01
N HIS A 399 -35.08 5.71 -5.11
CA HIS A 399 -35.82 4.81 -4.26
C HIS A 399 -36.87 4.02 -5.08
N PRO A 400 -36.95 2.69 -4.93
CA PRO A 400 -37.88 1.88 -5.73
C PRO A 400 -39.35 2.04 -5.31
N ASP A 401 -39.61 2.39 -4.05
CA ASP A 401 -40.96 2.55 -3.50
C ASP A 401 -41.65 3.85 -3.98
N PRO A 402 -42.87 3.77 -4.56
CA PRO A 402 -43.71 4.93 -4.87
C PRO A 402 -43.96 5.90 -3.71
N ALA A 403 -43.86 5.45 -2.46
CA ALA A 403 -43.97 6.31 -1.28
C ALA A 403 -42.95 7.45 -1.25
N ALA A 404 -41.84 7.36 -2.00
CA ALA A 404 -40.84 8.41 -2.13
C ALA A 404 -41.35 9.68 -2.84
N ARG A 405 -42.45 9.60 -3.59
CA ARG A 405 -43.01 10.72 -4.37
C ARG A 405 -43.48 11.88 -3.50
N GLU A 406 -44.14 11.60 -2.38
CA GLU A 406 -44.65 12.64 -1.50
C GLU A 406 -43.51 13.43 -0.80
N PRO A 407 -42.48 12.77 -0.22
CA PRO A 407 -41.24 13.45 0.20
C PRO A 407 -40.58 14.27 -0.92
N LEU A 408 -40.55 13.78 -2.17
CA LEU A 408 -40.01 14.53 -3.31
C LEU A 408 -40.82 15.82 -3.58
N ARG A 409 -42.16 15.74 -3.55
CA ARG A 409 -43.03 16.92 -3.69
C ARG A 409 -42.76 17.97 -2.61
N ARG A 410 -42.71 17.54 -1.35
CA ARG A 410 -42.35 18.41 -0.21
C ARG A 410 -40.98 19.04 -0.38
N LEU A 411 -39.98 18.28 -0.81
CA LEU A 411 -38.63 18.77 -1.07
C LEU A 411 -38.58 19.78 -2.23
N CYS A 412 -39.38 19.60 -3.27
CA CYS A 412 -39.49 20.53 -4.40
C CYS A 412 -40.04 21.90 -3.95
N GLN A 413 -41.04 21.90 -3.07
CA GLN A 413 -41.65 23.10 -2.48
C GLN A 413 -40.78 23.76 -1.41
N ALA A 414 -39.87 23.01 -0.79
CA ALA A 414 -38.99 23.52 0.26
C ALA A 414 -38.00 24.60 -0.23
N LYS A 415 -37.64 25.52 0.67
CA LYS A 415 -36.65 26.56 0.38
C LYS A 415 -35.23 26.00 0.43
N GLY A 416 -34.44 26.28 -0.61
CA GLY A 416 -33.01 26.03 -0.68
C GLY A 416 -32.59 24.72 -1.36
N LEU A 417 -33.47 24.13 -2.18
CA LEU A 417 -33.06 23.33 -3.33
C LEU A 417 -32.79 24.27 -4.52
N ASP A 418 -31.75 23.99 -5.30
CA ASP A 418 -31.47 24.76 -6.52
C ASP A 418 -32.40 24.35 -7.67
N GLN A 419 -32.42 25.16 -8.73
CA GLN A 419 -33.34 24.92 -9.85
C GLN A 419 -33.06 23.58 -10.55
N THR A 420 -31.79 23.20 -10.69
CA THR A 420 -31.43 21.90 -11.27
C THR A 420 -31.98 20.73 -10.43
N GLY A 421 -31.91 20.82 -9.10
CA GLY A 421 -32.52 19.83 -8.21
C GLY A 421 -34.03 19.76 -8.37
N ARG A 422 -34.72 20.91 -8.48
CA ARG A 422 -36.17 20.96 -8.73
C ARG A 422 -36.54 20.34 -10.07
N ASP A 423 -35.81 20.67 -11.13
CA ASP A 423 -36.02 20.13 -12.47
C ASP A 423 -35.97 18.59 -12.45
N ARG A 424 -35.01 18.00 -11.72
CA ARG A 424 -34.90 16.54 -11.56
C ARG A 424 -36.10 15.93 -10.85
N ILE A 425 -36.63 16.60 -9.83
CA ILE A 425 -37.84 16.14 -9.13
C ILE A 425 -39.03 16.16 -10.10
N LEU A 426 -39.22 17.27 -10.82
CA LEU A 426 -40.34 17.42 -11.76
C LEU A 426 -40.29 16.38 -12.87
N ASP A 427 -39.12 16.20 -13.51
CA ASP A 427 -38.94 15.19 -14.57
C ASP A 427 -39.18 13.77 -14.03
N HIS A 428 -38.75 13.48 -12.79
CA HIS A 428 -38.98 12.17 -12.18
C HIS A 428 -40.46 11.92 -11.85
N LEU A 429 -41.16 12.90 -11.27
CA LEU A 429 -42.58 12.79 -10.94
C LEU A 429 -43.42 12.63 -12.22
N GLU A 430 -43.16 13.44 -13.24
CA GLU A 430 -43.84 13.37 -14.55
C GLU A 430 -43.61 12.03 -15.25
N ALA A 431 -42.38 11.49 -15.21
CA ALA A 431 -42.06 10.17 -15.75
C ALA A 431 -42.82 9.02 -15.05
N HIS A 432 -43.30 9.25 -13.82
CA HIS A 432 -44.13 8.30 -13.06
C HIS A 432 -45.63 8.62 -13.13
N GLY A 433 -46.04 9.52 -14.03
CA GLY A 433 -47.44 9.85 -14.29
C GLY A 433 -48.08 10.83 -13.30
N GLU A 434 -47.28 11.50 -12.46
CA GLU A 434 -47.79 12.52 -11.53
C GLU A 434 -48.03 13.85 -12.27
N ASP A 435 -49.09 14.57 -11.87
CA ASP A 435 -49.26 15.96 -12.31
C ASP A 435 -48.31 16.88 -11.53
N VAL A 436 -47.49 17.62 -12.28
CA VAL A 436 -46.48 18.55 -11.77
C VAL A 436 -46.81 20.00 -12.05
N SER A 437 -47.98 20.30 -12.64
CA SER A 437 -48.39 21.64 -13.06
C SER A 437 -48.33 22.67 -11.91
N GLU A 438 -48.78 22.31 -10.71
CA GLU A 438 -48.73 23.14 -9.50
C GLU A 438 -47.31 23.33 -8.91
N LEU A 439 -46.38 22.43 -9.22
CA LEU A 439 -44.99 22.48 -8.72
C LEU A 439 -44.08 23.23 -9.68
N ASP A 440 -44.49 23.34 -10.93
CA ASP A 440 -43.67 23.85 -12.02
C ASP A 440 -43.84 25.36 -12.19
N LEU A 441 -43.01 26.10 -11.44
CA LEU A 441 -42.97 27.56 -11.41
C LEU A 441 -42.61 28.20 -12.77
N MET A 442 -42.13 27.43 -13.76
CA MET A 442 -41.77 27.93 -15.09
C MET A 442 -42.86 27.64 -16.15
N SER A 443 -44.05 27.18 -15.75
CA SER A 443 -45.13 26.80 -16.68
C SER A 443 -45.91 27.99 -17.27
N ALA A 444 -46.00 29.12 -16.56
CA ALA A 444 -46.81 30.27 -16.99
C ALA A 444 -46.05 31.31 -17.84
N ASP A 445 -44.87 31.75 -17.40
CA ASP A 445 -43.98 32.65 -18.14
C ASP A 445 -42.52 32.21 -17.98
N VAL A 446 -42.01 31.53 -19.01
CA VAL A 446 -40.68 30.92 -19.00
C VAL A 446 -39.57 31.97 -18.89
N LEU A 447 -39.70 33.10 -19.60
CA LEU A 447 -38.62 34.11 -19.66
C LEU A 447 -38.59 34.95 -18.39
N ALA A 448 -39.75 35.36 -17.85
CA ALA A 448 -39.79 36.07 -16.57
C ALA A 448 -39.27 35.22 -15.41
N ALA A 449 -39.61 33.92 -15.39
CA ALA A 449 -39.09 33.00 -14.40
C ALA A 449 -37.57 32.80 -14.55
N ALA A 450 -37.07 32.68 -15.78
CA ALA A 450 -35.64 32.56 -16.06
C ALA A 450 -34.86 33.81 -15.63
N LEU A 451 -35.42 35.00 -15.87
CA LEU A 451 -34.83 36.26 -15.41
C LEU A 451 -34.71 36.31 -13.89
N THR A 452 -35.77 35.91 -13.18
CA THR A 452 -35.77 35.85 -11.70
C THR A 452 -34.69 34.90 -11.17
N GLN A 453 -34.54 33.72 -11.79
CA GLN A 453 -33.49 32.76 -11.42
C GLN A 453 -32.09 33.29 -11.75
N ALA A 454 -31.94 33.96 -12.89
CA ALA A 454 -30.69 34.56 -13.31
C ALA A 454 -30.24 35.69 -12.38
N GLN A 455 -31.16 36.53 -11.90
CA GLN A 455 -30.90 37.58 -10.92
C GLN A 455 -30.52 37.02 -9.53
N ALA A 456 -31.05 35.85 -9.16
CA ALA A 456 -30.70 35.17 -7.91
C ALA A 456 -29.30 34.51 -7.94
N LEU A 457 -28.65 34.44 -9.11
CA LEU A 457 -27.34 33.81 -9.27
C LEU A 457 -26.24 34.67 -8.64
N LYS A 458 -25.78 34.30 -7.44
CA LYS A 458 -24.74 35.04 -6.70
C LYS A 458 -23.34 34.93 -7.32
N ARG A 459 -23.03 33.83 -8.01
CA ARG A 459 -21.69 33.54 -8.54
C ARG A 459 -21.79 32.70 -9.81
N VAL A 460 -21.02 33.08 -10.82
CA VAL A 460 -20.81 32.31 -12.05
C VAL A 460 -19.57 31.45 -11.89
N SER A 461 -19.60 30.23 -12.43
CA SER A 461 -18.45 29.33 -12.40
C SER A 461 -17.36 29.79 -13.36
N LYS A 462 -16.09 29.53 -13.01
CA LYS A 462 -14.93 29.84 -13.88
C LYS A 462 -15.04 29.19 -15.26
N ALA A 463 -15.72 28.04 -15.36
CA ALA A 463 -15.95 27.36 -16.62
C ALA A 463 -16.83 28.20 -17.57
N VAL A 464 -17.84 28.88 -17.04
CA VAL A 464 -18.70 29.77 -17.82
C VAL A 464 -17.99 31.10 -18.10
N GLU A 465 -17.27 31.66 -17.11
CA GLU A 465 -16.51 32.91 -17.30
C GLU A 465 -15.48 32.81 -18.44
N GLY A 466 -14.83 31.65 -18.62
CA GLY A 466 -13.87 31.43 -19.70
C GLY A 466 -14.48 31.31 -21.10
N VAL A 467 -15.79 31.13 -21.20
CA VAL A 467 -16.52 30.93 -22.47
C VAL A 467 -17.37 32.15 -22.82
N TYR A 468 -18.00 32.76 -21.81
CA TYR A 468 -18.93 33.85 -22.00
C TYR A 468 -18.24 35.12 -22.53
N SER A 469 -18.86 35.76 -23.53
CA SER A 469 -18.45 37.07 -24.05
C SER A 469 -19.65 37.83 -24.60
N ASP A 470 -19.52 39.14 -24.79
CA ASP A 470 -20.59 39.95 -25.38
C ASP A 470 -20.86 39.53 -26.83
N ALA A 471 -19.82 39.10 -27.56
CA ALA A 471 -19.96 38.52 -28.90
C ALA A 471 -20.77 37.22 -28.90
N LEU A 472 -20.67 36.41 -27.84
CA LEU A 472 -21.49 35.21 -27.67
C LEU A 472 -22.95 35.60 -27.35
N ALA A 473 -23.17 36.61 -26.50
CA ALA A 473 -24.51 37.10 -26.18
C ALA A 473 -25.24 37.66 -27.42
N GLN A 474 -24.52 38.34 -28.31
CA GLN A 474 -25.06 38.81 -29.59
C GLN A 474 -25.56 37.68 -30.51
N ARG A 475 -25.17 36.42 -30.28
CA ARG A 475 -25.69 35.27 -31.05
C ARG A 475 -27.11 34.88 -30.66
N MET A 476 -27.59 35.33 -29.50
CA MET A 476 -28.92 35.02 -28.95
C MET A 476 -29.65 36.31 -28.50
N PRO A 477 -29.97 37.24 -29.41
CA PRO A 477 -30.57 38.53 -29.07
C PRO A 477 -31.96 38.40 -28.41
N SER A 478 -32.67 37.28 -28.59
CA SER A 478 -33.95 37.03 -27.92
C SER A 478 -33.82 36.80 -26.42
N LEU A 479 -32.62 36.55 -25.89
CA LEU A 479 -32.37 36.40 -24.46
C LEU A 479 -31.60 37.60 -23.90
N GLU A 480 -32.00 38.05 -22.71
CA GLU A 480 -31.16 38.97 -21.96
C GLU A 480 -29.79 38.32 -21.63
N PRO A 481 -28.68 39.07 -21.68
CA PRO A 481 -27.34 38.57 -21.39
C PRO A 481 -27.23 37.78 -20.07
N ILE A 482 -27.97 38.21 -19.04
CA ILE A 482 -27.98 37.55 -17.73
C ILE A 482 -28.67 36.17 -17.78
N ILE A 483 -29.72 36.00 -18.59
CA ILE A 483 -30.42 34.73 -18.79
C ILE A 483 -29.52 33.75 -19.52
N LEU A 484 -28.78 34.22 -20.55
CA LEU A 484 -27.81 33.37 -21.25
C LEU A 484 -26.70 32.90 -20.30
N ARG A 485 -26.15 33.78 -19.45
CA ARG A 485 -25.17 33.39 -18.42
C ARG A 485 -25.73 32.33 -17.47
N TRP A 486 -26.96 32.51 -17.01
CA TRP A 486 -27.63 31.55 -16.15
C TRP A 486 -27.84 30.19 -16.84
N LEU A 487 -28.25 30.19 -18.12
CA LEU A 487 -28.44 28.98 -18.91
C LEU A 487 -27.13 28.19 -19.04
N LEU A 488 -26.04 28.88 -19.42
CA LEU A 488 -24.70 28.27 -19.50
C LEU A 488 -24.23 27.75 -18.14
N GLN A 489 -24.54 28.48 -17.06
CA GLN A 489 -24.25 28.05 -15.70
C GLN A 489 -24.99 26.76 -15.33
N GLN A 490 -26.29 26.64 -15.63
CA GLN A 490 -27.04 25.42 -15.38
C GLN A 490 -26.46 24.24 -16.16
N LEU A 491 -26.09 24.43 -17.43
CA LEU A 491 -25.45 23.38 -18.25
C LEU A 491 -24.10 22.93 -17.69
N ALA A 492 -23.27 23.89 -17.23
CA ALA A 492 -21.95 23.61 -16.69
C ALA A 492 -22.01 22.85 -15.35
N THR A 493 -23.05 23.07 -14.54
CA THR A 493 -23.18 22.44 -13.21
C THR A 493 -24.18 21.29 -13.13
N ALA A 494 -24.92 21.01 -14.20
CA ALA A 494 -25.90 19.92 -14.18
C ALA A 494 -25.22 18.55 -13.99
N PRO A 495 -25.70 17.75 -13.01
CA PRO A 495 -25.16 16.42 -12.73
C PRO A 495 -25.40 15.45 -13.89
N ASP A 496 -24.55 14.44 -14.01
CA ASP A 496 -24.71 13.28 -14.90
C ASP A 496 -24.85 13.59 -16.40
N GLY A 497 -24.42 14.78 -16.85
CA GLY A 497 -24.47 15.12 -18.27
C GLY A 497 -25.84 15.55 -18.79
N THR A 498 -26.87 15.59 -17.94
CA THR A 498 -28.25 15.86 -18.34
C THR A 498 -28.49 17.35 -18.65
N ILE A 499 -29.51 17.63 -19.47
CA ILE A 499 -29.98 19.00 -19.75
C ILE A 499 -31.15 19.28 -18.80
N PRO A 500 -31.05 20.28 -17.89
CA PRO A 500 -32.14 20.60 -16.96
C PRO A 500 -33.44 21.00 -17.68
N ARG A 501 -34.60 20.65 -17.11
CA ARG A 501 -35.94 20.99 -17.63
C ARG A 501 -36.09 22.48 -17.91
N SER A 502 -35.64 23.33 -16.98
CA SER A 502 -35.67 24.79 -17.09
C SER A 502 -34.85 25.29 -18.29
N VAL A 503 -33.68 24.69 -18.54
CA VAL A 503 -32.86 24.98 -19.71
C VAL A 503 -33.58 24.59 -20.99
N LYS A 504 -34.19 23.39 -21.05
CA LYS A 504 -34.97 22.95 -22.23
C LYS A 504 -36.09 23.92 -22.58
N ARG A 505 -36.77 24.48 -21.58
CA ARG A 505 -37.87 25.44 -21.79
C ARG A 505 -37.40 26.79 -22.28
N VAL A 506 -36.41 27.38 -21.62
CA VAL A 506 -35.83 28.65 -22.07
C VAL A 506 -35.28 28.49 -23.47
N TRP A 507 -34.56 27.40 -23.73
CA TRP A 507 -34.07 27.06 -25.06
C TRP A 507 -35.19 26.94 -26.10
N GLY A 508 -36.27 26.24 -25.76
CA GLY A 508 -37.43 26.05 -26.64
C GLY A 508 -38.19 27.34 -26.96
N SER A 509 -38.10 28.36 -26.09
CA SER A 509 -38.69 29.69 -26.35
C SER A 509 -37.88 30.54 -27.34
N CYS A 510 -36.64 30.14 -27.66
CA CYS A 510 -35.77 30.88 -28.57
C CYS A 510 -35.97 30.50 -30.05
N PRO A 511 -35.85 31.46 -30.99
CA PRO A 511 -35.88 31.18 -32.42
C PRO A 511 -34.82 30.15 -32.84
N ALA A 512 -35.18 29.26 -33.79
CA ALA A 512 -34.28 28.18 -34.24
C ALA A 512 -32.95 28.69 -34.82
N LEU A 513 -32.99 29.81 -35.56
CA LEU A 513 -31.79 30.41 -36.15
C LEU A 513 -30.80 30.90 -35.09
N GLU A 514 -31.30 31.52 -34.02
CA GLU A 514 -30.46 31.98 -32.90
C GLU A 514 -29.85 30.80 -32.14
N ARG A 515 -30.65 29.74 -31.92
CA ARG A 515 -30.18 28.49 -31.31
C ARG A 515 -29.00 27.89 -32.07
N VAL A 516 -29.11 27.75 -33.39
CA VAL A 516 -28.02 27.25 -34.25
C VAL A 516 -26.81 28.18 -34.21
N SER A 517 -27.03 29.50 -34.29
CA SER A 517 -25.97 30.52 -34.24
C SER A 517 -25.15 30.46 -32.95
N LEU A 518 -25.81 30.26 -31.81
CA LEU A 518 -25.14 30.08 -30.54
C LEU A 518 -24.43 28.72 -30.46
N LEU A 519 -25.07 27.63 -30.91
CA LEU A 519 -24.45 26.30 -30.92
C LEU A 519 -23.17 26.24 -31.76
N ASP A 520 -23.15 26.90 -32.93
CA ASP A 520 -21.94 27.05 -33.73
C ASP A 520 -20.85 27.76 -32.93
N ALA A 521 -21.15 28.91 -32.32
CA ALA A 521 -20.16 29.64 -31.52
C ALA A 521 -19.61 28.80 -30.35
N LEU A 522 -20.46 28.03 -29.65
CA LEU A 522 -20.04 27.14 -28.57
C LEU A 522 -19.18 25.97 -29.10
N LEU A 523 -19.53 25.39 -30.24
CA LEU A 523 -18.77 24.33 -30.90
C LEU A 523 -17.40 24.84 -31.34
N GLN A 524 -17.34 26.00 -32.02
CA GLN A 524 -16.08 26.61 -32.43
C GLN A 524 -15.17 26.91 -31.23
N HIS A 525 -15.74 27.37 -30.11
CA HIS A 525 -14.98 27.56 -28.88
C HIS A 525 -14.40 26.23 -28.34
N TRP A 526 -15.19 25.16 -28.31
CA TRP A 526 -14.73 23.84 -27.88
C TRP A 526 -13.63 23.27 -28.80
N LEU A 527 -13.79 23.43 -30.12
CA LEU A 527 -12.80 23.04 -31.13
C LEU A 527 -11.50 23.83 -31.01
N ALA A 528 -11.58 25.16 -30.81
CA ALA A 528 -10.42 26.02 -30.58
C ALA A 528 -9.66 25.66 -29.29
N GLN A 529 -10.37 25.12 -28.29
CA GLN A 529 -9.79 24.53 -27.08
C GLN A 529 -9.41 23.06 -27.27
N ASP A 530 -9.22 22.62 -28.51
CA ASP A 530 -8.59 21.36 -28.86
C ASP A 530 -9.41 20.14 -28.37
N GLY A 531 -10.73 20.30 -28.19
CA GLY A 531 -11.62 19.27 -27.67
C GLY A 531 -11.44 18.98 -26.18
N ASN A 532 -11.18 20.01 -25.38
CA ASN A 532 -10.92 19.89 -23.95
C ASN A 532 -12.10 19.18 -23.22
N PRO A 533 -11.87 18.03 -22.55
CA PRO A 533 -12.94 17.31 -21.84
C PRO A 533 -13.67 18.14 -20.79
N LYS A 534 -13.01 19.14 -20.18
CA LYS A 534 -13.63 20.05 -19.19
C LYS A 534 -14.71 20.95 -19.79
N LEU A 535 -14.75 21.07 -21.12
CA LEU A 535 -15.70 21.90 -21.86
C LEU A 535 -16.75 21.06 -22.61
N ASN A 536 -16.81 19.73 -22.40
CA ASN A 536 -17.80 18.87 -23.06
C ASN A 536 -19.26 19.26 -22.72
N TRP A 537 -19.48 20.00 -21.64
CA TRP A 537 -20.80 20.53 -21.28
C TRP A 537 -21.36 21.52 -22.32
N LEU A 538 -20.50 22.15 -23.14
CA LEU A 538 -20.91 23.04 -24.24
C LEU A 538 -21.70 22.29 -25.33
N LEU A 539 -21.42 21.00 -25.50
CA LEU A 539 -22.02 20.18 -26.55
C LEU A 539 -23.40 19.64 -26.15
N ARG A 540 -23.82 19.83 -24.89
CA ARG A 540 -25.06 19.22 -24.35
C ARG A 540 -26.32 19.71 -25.04
N LEU A 541 -26.32 20.90 -25.64
CA LEU A 541 -27.49 21.47 -26.31
C LEU A 541 -27.66 21.04 -27.78
N LEU A 542 -26.66 20.36 -28.38
CA LEU A 542 -26.73 19.90 -29.77
C LEU A 542 -28.00 19.09 -30.09
N PRO A 543 -28.49 18.18 -29.22
CA PRO A 543 -29.73 17.44 -29.49
C PRO A 543 -30.99 18.31 -29.59
N LEU A 544 -30.97 19.53 -29.06
CA LEU A 544 -32.16 20.39 -28.96
C LEU A 544 -32.23 21.46 -30.05
N GLY A 545 -31.32 21.44 -31.03
CA GLY A 545 -31.32 22.42 -32.11
C GLY A 545 -30.07 22.51 -32.98
N GLY A 546 -29.17 21.51 -32.94
CA GLY A 546 -28.08 21.42 -33.90
C GLY A 546 -28.60 21.10 -35.30
N ASP A 547 -27.94 21.65 -36.33
CA ASP A 547 -28.25 21.40 -37.74
C ASP A 547 -27.01 20.97 -38.54
N ASP A 548 -27.18 20.75 -39.84
CA ASP A 548 -26.14 20.25 -40.74
C ASP A 548 -24.92 21.16 -40.86
N ARG A 549 -25.01 22.45 -40.46
CA ARG A 549 -23.87 23.38 -40.50
C ARG A 549 -22.78 22.97 -39.51
N LEU A 550 -23.16 22.29 -38.43
CA LEU A 550 -22.24 21.85 -37.37
C LEU A 550 -21.52 20.53 -37.71
N VAL A 551 -22.00 19.79 -38.71
CA VAL A 551 -21.51 18.45 -39.08
C VAL A 551 -20.08 18.49 -39.61
N GLY A 552 -19.78 19.39 -40.54
CA GLY A 552 -18.45 19.52 -41.16
C GLY A 552 -17.33 19.73 -40.13
N PRO A 553 -17.42 20.75 -39.26
CA PRO A 553 -16.43 20.98 -38.20
C PRO A 553 -16.22 19.78 -37.27
N LEU A 554 -17.29 19.05 -36.92
CA LEU A 554 -17.19 17.86 -36.08
C LEU A 554 -16.48 16.69 -36.79
N GLN A 555 -16.76 16.46 -38.07
CA GLN A 555 -16.06 15.44 -38.86
C GLN A 555 -14.57 15.71 -38.99
N ASP A 556 -14.21 16.96 -39.25
CA ASP A 556 -12.82 17.38 -39.38
C ASP A 556 -12.08 17.16 -38.06
N ALA A 557 -12.73 17.45 -36.93
CA ALA A 557 -12.21 17.16 -35.59
C ALA A 557 -12.02 15.66 -35.36
N VAL A 558 -12.98 14.81 -35.76
CA VAL A 558 -12.84 13.34 -35.68
C VAL A 558 -11.63 12.87 -36.49
N LYS A 559 -11.51 13.28 -37.75
CA LYS A 559 -10.39 12.92 -38.64
C LYS A 559 -9.05 13.40 -38.08
N ALA A 560 -9.00 14.61 -37.51
CA ALA A 560 -7.79 15.17 -36.91
C ALA A 560 -7.35 14.40 -35.65
N TRP A 561 -8.30 13.94 -34.83
CA TRP A 561 -8.01 13.39 -33.51
C TRP A 561 -7.99 11.86 -33.43
N TYR A 562 -8.57 11.12 -34.38
CA TYR A 562 -8.76 9.66 -34.23
C TYR A 562 -7.46 8.89 -33.98
N LYS A 563 -6.35 9.27 -34.62
CA LYS A 563 -5.05 8.58 -34.47
C LYS A 563 -4.36 8.89 -33.15
N LYS A 564 -4.41 10.16 -32.72
CA LYS A 564 -3.52 10.69 -31.66
C LYS A 564 -4.25 10.99 -30.35
N ARG A 565 -5.57 11.16 -30.37
CA ARG A 565 -6.38 11.66 -29.24
C ARG A 565 -7.75 10.96 -29.21
N LYS A 566 -7.75 9.63 -29.16
CA LYS A 566 -8.95 8.77 -29.23
C LYS A 566 -10.12 9.23 -28.34
N PRO A 567 -9.94 9.59 -27.05
CA PRO A 567 -11.07 10.02 -26.22
C PRO A 567 -11.77 11.28 -26.74
N ARG A 568 -11.03 12.20 -27.36
CA ARG A 568 -11.58 13.44 -27.93
C ARG A 568 -12.33 13.16 -29.23
N ALA A 569 -11.77 12.30 -30.07
CA ALA A 569 -12.44 11.82 -31.27
C ALA A 569 -13.77 11.12 -30.93
N VAL A 570 -13.79 10.26 -29.91
CA VAL A 570 -15.03 9.62 -29.41
C VAL A 570 -16.06 10.66 -28.97
N GLN A 571 -15.64 11.72 -28.27
CA GLN A 571 -16.56 12.77 -27.87
C GLN A 571 -17.11 13.56 -29.07
N ALA A 572 -16.28 13.85 -30.08
CA ALA A 572 -16.72 14.48 -31.32
C ALA A 572 -17.72 13.60 -32.09
N VAL A 573 -17.48 12.28 -32.16
CA VAL A 573 -18.44 11.32 -32.73
C VAL A 573 -19.76 11.32 -31.96
N LYS A 574 -19.72 11.32 -30.61
CA LYS A 574 -20.94 11.41 -29.79
C LYS A 574 -21.72 12.70 -30.05
N ALA A 575 -21.01 13.83 -30.18
CA ALA A 575 -21.61 15.12 -30.50
C ALA A 575 -22.26 15.10 -31.90
N LEU A 576 -21.57 14.52 -32.89
CA LEU A 576 -22.10 14.35 -34.24
C LEU A 576 -23.36 13.47 -34.26
N ALA A 577 -23.32 12.32 -33.57
CA ALA A 577 -24.46 11.41 -33.46
C ALA A 577 -25.65 12.00 -32.69
N SER A 578 -25.43 13.07 -31.94
CA SER A 578 -26.46 13.75 -31.17
C SER A 578 -27.21 14.83 -31.97
N ILE A 579 -26.70 15.20 -33.15
CA ILE A 579 -27.39 16.09 -34.08
C ILE A 579 -28.44 15.25 -34.83
N ASP A 580 -29.71 15.53 -34.58
CA ASP A 580 -30.84 14.76 -35.10
C ASP A 580 -31.18 15.14 -36.55
N THR A 581 -30.21 14.98 -37.45
CA THR A 581 -30.39 15.16 -38.90
C THR A 581 -29.94 13.92 -39.66
N THR A 582 -30.63 13.60 -40.76
CA THR A 582 -30.29 12.47 -41.63
C THR A 582 -28.85 12.55 -42.13
N PHE A 583 -28.38 13.77 -42.45
CA PHE A 583 -27.00 13.98 -42.88
C PHE A 583 -26.02 13.70 -41.76
N ALA A 584 -26.20 14.23 -40.54
CA ALA A 584 -25.31 13.93 -39.42
C ALA A 584 -25.20 12.42 -39.14
N LEU A 585 -26.34 11.70 -39.13
CA LEU A 585 -26.38 10.25 -38.92
C LEU A 585 -25.63 9.47 -40.01
N SER A 586 -25.76 9.86 -41.28
CA SER A 586 -25.03 9.22 -42.39
C SER A 586 -23.51 9.29 -42.25
N GLN A 587 -23.02 10.28 -41.50
CA GLN A 587 -21.59 10.57 -41.34
C GLN A 587 -20.99 9.93 -40.08
N VAL A 588 -21.83 9.37 -39.20
CA VAL A 588 -21.40 8.58 -38.04
C VAL A 588 -21.12 7.11 -38.41
N GLN A 589 -21.77 6.61 -39.47
CA GLN A 589 -21.61 5.23 -39.96
C GLN A 589 -20.37 5.01 -40.84
N ALA A 590 -19.78 6.10 -41.36
CA ALA A 590 -18.59 6.11 -42.22
C ALA A 590 -17.31 6.36 -41.41
#